data_AF-A0A928UR44-F1
#
_entry.id   AF-A0A928UR44-F1
#
_cell.length_a   1.000
_cell.length_b   1.000
_cell.length_c   1.000
_cell.angle_alpha   90.00
_cell.angle_beta   90.00
_cell.angle_gamma   90.00
#
_symmetry.space_group_name_H-M   'P 1'
#
loop_
_entity.id
_entity.type
_entity.pdbx_description
1 polymer ?
#
loop_
_entity_poly.entity_id
_entity_poly.type
_entity_poly.pdbx_seq_one_letter_code
_entity_poly.pdbx_strand_id
1 'polypeptide(L)'
;MNLTKKEIPALYKEIVALYDKHLKKHKITLPQLKRGSDFSKDAIVLCALYKYIGKAITKTELTKIVRKFHPDTYDVQQARHLARQRGFYIESGTRNNDPTKLKHGEYRLKTLKKPDPSFSGIAGHRSAKGGKTFTEIKRNYNNRCATCGSEEGQTHLKVPDKTTKLQEGHMDPNKPLDESNTIPQCDECNRAYRDWFVFDGTGRVIDINIKAARWRQKYNLK
;
A
#
# COMPACT_ATOMS: atom_id res chain seq x y z
N MET A 1 12.41 -14.16 20.55
CA MET A 1 12.64 -12.70 20.48
C MET A 1 11.96 -11.97 21.64
N ASN A 2 12.51 -10.83 22.11
CA ASN A 2 11.97 -10.07 23.24
C ASN A 2 12.00 -8.55 22.98
N LEU A 3 11.01 -7.83 23.50
CA LEU A 3 10.93 -6.36 23.46
C LEU A 3 10.26 -5.89 24.77
N THR A 4 10.90 -4.95 25.46
CA THR A 4 10.44 -4.46 26.76
C THR A 4 9.82 -3.05 26.68
N LYS A 5 9.01 -2.68 27.69
CA LYS A 5 8.42 -1.33 27.81
C LYS A 5 9.48 -0.21 27.78
N LYS A 6 10.67 -0.46 28.36
CA LYS A 6 11.76 0.53 28.43
C LYS A 6 12.48 0.70 27.08
N GLU A 7 12.59 -0.36 26.28
CA GLU A 7 13.27 -0.31 24.97
C GLU A 7 12.43 0.40 23.89
N ILE A 8 11.10 0.31 23.96
CA ILE A 8 10.22 0.84 22.91
C ILE A 8 10.45 2.33 22.65
N PRO A 9 10.46 3.24 23.65
CA PRO A 9 10.69 4.66 23.40
C PRO A 9 12.06 4.96 22.78
N ALA A 10 13.11 4.25 23.21
CA ALA A 10 14.47 4.44 22.69
C ALA A 10 14.56 4.02 21.22
N LEU A 11 14.11 2.81 20.89
CA LEU A 11 14.06 2.30 19.52
C LEU A 11 13.18 3.19 18.63
N TYR A 12 12.02 3.61 19.14
CA TYR A 12 11.12 4.47 18.38
C TYR A 12 11.76 5.83 18.06
N LYS A 13 12.52 6.42 19.00
CA LYS A 13 13.27 7.67 18.75
C LYS A 13 14.29 7.51 17.63
N GLU A 14 15.03 6.40 17.59
CA GLU A 14 15.95 6.09 16.49
C GLU A 14 15.21 5.94 15.15
N ILE A 15 14.08 5.23 15.16
CA ILE A 15 13.24 5.04 13.97
C ILE A 15 12.72 6.38 13.45
N VAL A 16 12.28 7.29 14.33
CA VAL A 16 11.87 8.66 13.96
C VAL A 16 13.00 9.40 13.27
N ALA A 17 14.21 9.38 13.84
CA ALA A 17 15.37 10.05 13.25
C ALA A 17 15.71 9.52 11.84
N LEU A 18 15.70 8.18 11.66
CA LEU A 18 15.90 7.56 10.35
C LEU A 18 14.75 7.87 9.38
N TYR A 19 13.52 7.87 9.87
CA TYR A 19 12.33 8.20 9.09
C TYR A 19 12.38 9.64 8.56
N ASP A 20 12.68 10.62 9.42
CA ASP A 20 12.78 12.02 9.03
C ASP A 20 13.90 12.23 7.99
N LYS A 21 15.03 11.54 8.18
CA LYS A 21 16.18 11.61 7.28
C LYS A 21 15.92 10.99 5.90
N HIS A 22 15.19 9.87 5.84
CA HIS A 22 15.13 9.04 4.64
C HIS A 22 13.74 8.83 4.04
N LEU A 23 12.71 8.67 4.87
CA LEU A 23 11.41 8.12 4.46
C LEU A 23 10.31 9.18 4.34
N LYS A 24 10.37 10.26 5.12
CA LYS A 24 9.35 11.32 5.14
C LYS A 24 9.08 11.92 3.76
N LYS A 25 10.15 12.16 2.98
CA LYS A 25 10.07 12.67 1.60
C LYS A 25 9.32 11.74 0.63
N HIS A 26 9.20 10.45 0.98
CA HIS A 26 8.46 9.46 0.19
C HIS A 26 7.01 9.31 0.64
N LYS A 27 6.49 10.21 1.49
CA LYS A 27 5.09 10.20 1.97
C LYS A 27 4.69 8.89 2.70
N ILE A 28 5.67 8.19 3.29
CA ILE A 28 5.43 7.08 4.21
C ILE A 28 4.71 7.61 5.46
N THR A 29 3.77 6.84 6.01
CA THR A 29 3.11 7.22 7.27
C THR A 29 3.76 6.52 8.46
N LEU A 30 4.48 7.27 9.29
CA LEU A 30 4.99 6.77 10.56
C LEU A 30 3.81 6.46 11.52
N PRO A 31 3.72 5.25 12.12
CA PRO A 31 2.69 4.96 13.11
C PRO A 31 2.95 5.72 14.41
N GLN A 32 1.90 6.27 15.02
CA GLN A 32 1.98 6.91 16.33
C GLN A 32 2.51 5.95 17.39
N LEU A 33 3.41 6.43 18.26
CA LEU A 33 3.97 5.61 19.34
C LEU A 33 2.88 5.10 20.30
N LYS A 34 1.95 5.98 20.68
CA LYS A 34 0.87 5.67 21.62
C LYS A 34 -0.50 5.79 20.96
N ARG A 35 -1.47 5.04 21.50
CA ARG A 35 -2.91 5.17 21.24
C ARG A 35 -3.61 5.18 22.60
N GLY A 36 -4.01 6.36 23.05
CA GLY A 36 -4.42 6.56 24.45
C GLY A 36 -3.23 6.40 25.40
N SER A 37 -3.42 5.66 26.49
CA SER A 37 -2.37 5.37 27.48
C SER A 37 -1.31 4.38 26.99
N ASP A 38 -1.66 3.50 26.05
CA ASP A 38 -0.85 2.35 25.65
C ASP A 38 -0.03 2.59 24.39
N PHE A 39 1.03 1.78 24.21
CA PHE A 39 1.76 1.73 22.95
C PHE A 39 0.89 1.16 21.84
N SER A 40 0.92 1.77 20.65
CA SER A 40 0.17 1.26 19.51
C SER A 40 0.74 -0.08 19.03
N LYS A 41 -0.11 -1.01 18.59
CA LYS A 41 0.34 -2.31 18.04
C LYS A 41 1.29 -2.13 16.84
N ASP A 42 1.05 -1.11 16.01
CA ASP A 42 1.91 -0.78 14.88
C ASP A 42 3.30 -0.32 15.34
N ALA A 43 3.39 0.55 16.37
CA ALA A 43 4.67 0.99 16.91
C ALA A 43 5.44 -0.16 17.57
N ILE A 44 4.76 -1.03 18.34
CA ILE A 44 5.37 -2.21 18.96
C ILE A 44 5.98 -3.11 17.89
N VAL A 45 5.23 -3.42 16.82
CA VAL A 45 5.70 -4.30 15.76
C VAL A 45 6.83 -3.67 14.94
N LEU A 46 6.75 -2.36 14.66
CA LEU A 46 7.83 -1.64 13.98
C LEU A 46 9.11 -1.64 14.83
N CYS A 47 9.02 -1.40 16.14
CA CYS A 47 10.16 -1.48 17.06
C CYS A 47 10.74 -2.90 17.15
N ALA A 48 9.88 -3.93 17.19
CA ALA A 48 10.33 -5.33 17.21
C ALA A 48 11.10 -5.69 15.92
N LEU A 49 10.56 -5.32 14.76
CA LEU A 49 11.22 -5.54 13.47
C LEU A 49 12.52 -4.75 13.35
N TYR A 50 12.58 -3.52 13.88
CA TYR A 50 13.79 -2.70 13.88
C TYR A 50 14.88 -3.24 14.81
N LYS A 51 14.51 -3.69 16.03
CA LYS A 51 15.43 -4.34 16.96
C LYS A 51 16.14 -5.55 16.35
N TYR A 52 15.46 -6.27 15.46
CA TYR A 52 15.98 -7.42 14.74
C TYR A 52 16.09 -7.16 13.23
N ILE A 53 16.43 -5.94 12.83
CA ILE A 53 16.52 -5.55 11.42
C ILE A 53 17.41 -6.53 10.63
N GLY A 54 16.96 -6.92 9.45
CA GLY A 54 17.65 -7.92 8.63
C GLY A 54 17.47 -9.39 9.06
N LYS A 55 16.79 -9.67 10.18
CA LYS A 55 16.45 -11.05 10.61
C LYS A 55 14.98 -11.36 10.34
N ALA A 56 14.71 -12.62 10.00
CA ALA A 56 13.35 -13.13 9.87
C ALA A 56 12.69 -13.23 11.25
N ILE A 57 11.45 -12.76 11.36
CA ILE A 57 10.61 -12.89 12.55
C ILE A 57 9.30 -13.54 12.13
N THR A 58 8.89 -14.59 12.83
CA THR A 58 7.61 -15.24 12.56
C THR A 58 6.44 -14.40 13.07
N LYS A 59 5.28 -14.58 12.44
CA LYS A 59 4.01 -14.00 12.90
C LYS A 59 3.71 -14.37 14.35
N THR A 60 3.97 -15.62 14.73
CA THR A 60 3.79 -16.12 16.10
C THR A 60 4.67 -15.39 17.11
N GLU A 61 5.92 -15.10 16.77
CA GLU A 61 6.82 -14.32 17.62
C GLU A 61 6.35 -12.87 17.77
N LEU A 62 5.93 -12.24 16.67
CA LEU A 62 5.36 -10.88 16.71
C LEU A 62 4.09 -10.85 17.58
N THR A 63 3.21 -11.84 17.45
CA THR A 63 2.03 -12.00 18.31
C THR A 63 2.41 -12.14 19.78
N LYS A 64 3.40 -12.98 20.11
CA LYS A 64 3.91 -13.12 21.49
C LYS A 64 4.47 -11.82 22.04
N ILE A 65 5.17 -11.02 21.21
CA ILE A 65 5.68 -9.70 21.62
C ILE A 65 4.51 -8.75 21.90
N VAL A 66 3.54 -8.65 20.99
CA VAL A 66 2.39 -7.73 21.13
C VAL A 66 1.55 -8.10 22.36
N ARG A 67 1.33 -9.39 22.65
CA ARG A 67 0.57 -9.85 23.83
C ARG A 67 1.14 -9.41 25.18
N LYS A 68 2.43 -9.06 25.27
CA LYS A 68 3.02 -8.48 26.49
C LYS A 68 2.47 -7.09 26.82
N PHE A 69 1.88 -6.42 25.84
CA PHE A 69 1.30 -5.08 25.97
C PHE A 69 -0.21 -5.10 25.72
N HIS A 70 -0.69 -6.02 24.89
CA HIS A 70 -2.10 -6.19 24.49
C HIS A 70 -2.49 -7.68 24.59
N PRO A 71 -2.77 -8.21 25.80
CA PRO A 71 -2.96 -9.65 26.03
C PRO A 71 -4.00 -10.32 25.14
N ASP A 72 -5.10 -9.63 24.83
CA ASP A 72 -6.23 -10.14 24.04
C ASP A 72 -5.96 -10.17 22.52
N THR A 73 -4.72 -9.94 22.10
CA THR A 73 -4.35 -9.97 20.67
C THR A 73 -4.25 -11.40 20.17
N TYR A 74 -5.25 -11.87 19.44
CA TYR A 74 -5.21 -13.20 18.82
C TYR A 74 -4.13 -13.31 17.74
N ASP A 75 -4.17 -12.43 16.74
CA ASP A 75 -3.34 -12.52 15.55
C ASP A 75 -2.80 -11.16 15.08
N VAL A 76 -1.48 -11.07 14.87
CA VAL A 76 -0.81 -9.83 14.47
C VAL A 76 -0.67 -9.75 12.95
N GLN A 77 -1.33 -8.75 12.37
CA GLN A 77 -1.28 -8.41 10.94
C GLN A 77 -0.46 -7.14 10.67
N GLN A 78 0.06 -6.50 11.71
CA GLN A 78 0.67 -5.19 11.66
C GLN A 78 1.92 -5.17 10.77
N ALA A 79 2.74 -6.22 10.74
CA ALA A 79 3.88 -6.28 9.82
C ALA A 79 3.46 -6.19 8.35
N ARG A 80 2.34 -6.85 7.99
CA ARG A 80 1.73 -6.75 6.64
C ARG A 80 1.20 -5.34 6.38
N HIS A 81 0.52 -4.73 7.36
CA HIS A 81 -0.05 -3.38 7.22
C HIS A 81 1.04 -2.31 7.10
N LEU A 82 2.05 -2.35 7.96
CA LEU A 82 3.21 -1.45 7.90
C LEU A 82 3.88 -1.49 6.52
N ALA A 83 3.99 -2.68 5.93
CA ALA A 83 4.55 -2.84 4.60
C ALA A 83 3.63 -2.26 3.50
N ARG A 84 2.39 -2.76 3.44
CA ARG A 84 1.47 -2.52 2.30
C ARG A 84 0.77 -1.17 2.34
N GLN A 85 0.42 -0.70 3.54
CA GLN A 85 -0.41 0.48 3.73
C GLN A 85 0.40 1.70 4.13
N ARG A 86 1.54 1.48 4.78
CA ARG A 86 2.39 2.57 5.30
C ARG A 86 3.73 2.68 4.58
N GLY A 87 4.11 1.73 3.73
CA GLY A 87 5.26 1.84 2.82
C GLY A 87 6.62 1.43 3.39
N PHE A 88 6.67 0.85 4.60
CA PHE A 88 7.92 0.35 5.18
C PHE A 88 8.45 -0.85 4.40
N TYR A 89 9.76 -0.93 4.16
CA TYR A 89 10.38 -2.01 3.41
C TYR A 89 10.47 -3.30 4.24
N ILE A 90 9.36 -4.01 4.31
CA ILE A 90 9.20 -5.26 5.05
C ILE A 90 8.90 -6.40 4.07
N GLU A 91 9.88 -7.29 3.95
CA GLU A 91 9.80 -8.53 3.18
C GLU A 91 8.92 -9.57 3.90
N SER A 92 8.33 -10.49 3.15
CA SER A 92 7.32 -11.43 3.64
C SER A 92 7.37 -12.73 2.85
N GLY A 93 7.41 -13.87 3.53
CA GLY A 93 7.51 -15.19 2.86
C GLY A 93 6.29 -15.62 2.05
N THR A 94 5.22 -14.82 2.05
CA THR A 94 4.00 -15.05 1.26
C THR A 94 3.84 -14.12 0.06
N ARG A 95 4.73 -13.13 -0.08
CA ARG A 95 4.61 -12.07 -1.10
C ARG A 95 5.56 -12.26 -2.27
N ASN A 96 6.38 -13.32 -2.25
CA ASN A 96 7.47 -13.55 -3.21
C ASN A 96 8.34 -12.29 -3.42
N ASN A 97 8.42 -11.43 -2.40
CA ASN A 97 9.18 -10.17 -2.43
C ASN A 97 10.52 -10.30 -1.70
N ASP A 98 10.95 -11.54 -1.42
CA ASP A 98 12.22 -11.85 -0.79
C ASP A 98 13.07 -12.77 -1.69
N PRO A 99 14.26 -12.32 -2.14
CA PRO A 99 15.21 -13.18 -2.84
C PRO A 99 15.81 -14.27 -1.95
N THR A 100 15.74 -14.16 -0.62
CA THR A 100 16.27 -15.15 0.33
C THR A 100 15.27 -16.25 0.74
N LYS A 101 14.07 -16.28 0.13
CA LYS A 101 13.00 -17.25 0.39
C LYS A 101 12.58 -17.39 1.86
N LEU A 102 12.18 -16.29 2.50
CA LEU A 102 11.43 -16.31 3.78
C LEU A 102 10.31 -17.36 3.75
N LYS A 103 10.08 -18.04 4.87
CA LYS A 103 8.99 -19.03 4.98
C LYS A 103 7.64 -18.34 5.14
N HIS A 104 6.57 -19.07 4.79
CA HIS A 104 5.20 -18.58 4.99
C HIS A 104 4.98 -18.14 6.45
N GLY A 105 4.52 -16.90 6.63
CA GLY A 105 4.30 -16.31 7.96
C GLY A 105 5.52 -15.61 8.58
N GLU A 106 6.65 -15.54 7.88
CA GLU A 106 7.82 -14.76 8.30
C GLU A 106 7.83 -13.37 7.68
N TYR A 107 8.34 -12.41 8.45
CA TYR A 107 8.52 -11.00 8.07
C TYR A 107 9.94 -10.55 8.40
N ARG A 108 10.49 -9.65 7.60
CA ARG A 108 11.80 -9.04 7.84
C ARG A 108 11.79 -7.58 7.45
N LEU A 109 12.12 -6.66 8.36
CA LEU A 109 12.43 -5.29 7.99
C LEU A 109 13.79 -5.27 7.30
N LYS A 110 13.80 -4.88 6.02
CA LYS A 110 15.01 -4.86 5.21
C LYS A 110 15.87 -3.64 5.50
N THR A 111 15.24 -2.47 5.56
CA THR A 111 15.92 -1.19 5.80
C THR A 111 14.92 -0.09 6.16
N LEU A 112 15.42 0.98 6.79
CA LEU A 112 14.72 2.26 6.94
C LEU A 112 15.34 3.37 6.07
N LYS A 113 16.27 3.04 5.16
CA LYS A 113 16.92 4.01 4.25
C LYS A 113 16.12 4.31 2.99
N LYS A 114 15.16 3.44 2.64
CA LYS A 114 14.28 3.58 1.47
C LYS A 114 12.93 2.90 1.72
N PRO A 115 11.84 3.35 1.07
CA PRO A 115 10.55 2.68 1.11
C PRO A 115 10.60 1.26 0.54
N ASP A 116 9.55 0.48 0.79
CA ASP A 116 9.29 -0.74 0.01
C ASP A 116 9.24 -0.37 -1.49
N PRO A 117 9.92 -1.10 -2.39
CA PRO A 117 9.93 -0.78 -3.82
C PRO A 117 8.54 -0.81 -4.47
N SER A 118 7.60 -1.55 -3.89
CA SER A 118 6.21 -1.61 -4.34
C SER A 118 5.35 -0.47 -3.79
N PHE A 119 5.89 0.37 -2.90
CA PHE A 119 5.17 1.52 -2.34
C PHE A 119 5.18 2.69 -3.31
N SER A 120 3.99 3.18 -3.60
CA SER A 120 3.72 4.14 -4.66
C SER A 120 3.73 5.60 -4.17
N GLY A 121 4.13 5.86 -2.92
CA GLY A 121 4.26 7.22 -2.40
C GLY A 121 2.93 7.87 -1.98
N ILE A 122 1.86 7.09 -1.86
CA ILE A 122 0.64 7.54 -1.17
C ILE A 122 0.40 6.54 -0.02
N ALA A 123 -0.07 6.99 1.13
CA ALA A 123 -0.42 6.08 2.22
C ALA A 123 -1.88 5.64 2.06
N GLY A 124 -2.18 4.37 2.30
CA GLY A 124 -3.54 3.84 2.14
C GLY A 124 -3.56 2.40 1.69
N HIS A 125 -4.77 1.83 1.59
CA HIS A 125 -4.92 0.40 1.29
C HIS A 125 -4.26 -0.01 -0.02
N ARG A 126 -4.20 0.88 -1.03
CA ARG A 126 -3.37 0.82 -2.24
C ARG A 126 -3.19 2.21 -2.85
N SER A 127 -1.96 2.69 -2.90
CA SER A 127 -1.64 4.05 -3.31
C SER A 127 -1.41 4.22 -4.80
N ALA A 128 -1.72 5.39 -5.35
CA ALA A 128 -1.41 5.71 -6.74
C ALA A 128 0.08 5.97 -6.87
N LYS A 129 0.70 5.49 -7.97
CA LYS A 129 2.12 5.69 -8.23
C LYS A 129 2.47 7.15 -8.54
N GLY A 130 1.45 8.01 -8.68
CA GLY A 130 1.57 9.46 -8.85
C GLY A 130 2.32 9.85 -10.12
N GLY A 131 2.61 11.14 -10.24
CA GLY A 131 3.35 11.78 -11.33
C GLY A 131 2.93 13.24 -11.43
N LYS A 132 3.75 14.14 -11.96
CA LYS A 132 3.36 15.54 -12.20
C LYS A 132 2.68 15.76 -13.55
N THR A 133 2.80 14.77 -14.43
CA THR A 133 2.21 14.77 -15.77
C THR A 133 1.69 13.38 -16.08
N PHE A 134 0.75 13.27 -17.02
CA PHE A 134 0.26 11.96 -17.43
C PHE A 134 1.36 11.05 -17.97
N THR A 135 2.35 11.59 -18.67
CA THR A 135 3.53 10.84 -19.13
C THR A 135 4.32 10.24 -17.97
N GLU A 136 4.53 11.00 -16.88
CA GLU A 136 5.17 10.47 -15.67
C GLU A 136 4.31 9.43 -14.98
N ILE A 137 2.99 9.65 -14.91
CA ILE A 137 2.04 8.67 -14.38
C ILE A 137 2.18 7.37 -15.16
N LYS A 138 2.03 7.37 -16.49
CA LYS A 138 2.18 6.17 -17.33
C LYS A 138 3.50 5.44 -17.08
N ARG A 139 4.62 6.16 -17.04
CA ARG A 139 5.93 5.59 -16.75
C ARG A 139 5.97 4.87 -15.41
N ASN A 140 5.37 5.45 -14.37
CA ASN A 140 5.32 4.82 -13.06
C ASN A 140 4.52 3.51 -13.07
N TYR A 141 3.52 3.38 -13.96
CA TYR A 141 2.79 2.13 -14.21
C TYR A 141 3.44 1.23 -15.27
N ASN A 142 4.71 1.46 -15.64
CA ASN A 142 5.41 0.75 -16.70
C ASN A 142 4.66 0.79 -18.05
N ASN A 143 4.02 1.93 -18.33
CA ASN A 143 3.15 2.16 -19.49
C ASN A 143 2.03 1.11 -19.63
N ARG A 144 1.50 0.62 -18.49
CA ARG A 144 0.39 -0.34 -18.46
C ARG A 144 -0.88 0.27 -17.91
N CYS A 145 -2.00 -0.21 -18.42
CA CYS A 145 -3.31 0.03 -17.85
C CYS A 145 -3.34 -0.49 -16.41
N ALA A 146 -3.67 0.39 -15.46
CA ALA A 146 -3.78 0.05 -14.06
C ALA A 146 -4.85 -1.04 -13.80
N THR A 147 -5.86 -1.12 -14.66
CA THR A 147 -7.02 -2.01 -14.45
C THR A 147 -6.85 -3.39 -15.08
N CYS A 148 -6.40 -3.48 -16.34
CA CYS A 148 -6.25 -4.76 -17.05
C CYS A 148 -4.81 -5.21 -17.28
N GLY A 149 -3.80 -4.34 -17.09
CA GLY A 149 -2.39 -4.67 -17.30
C GLY A 149 -1.90 -4.60 -18.75
N SER A 150 -2.77 -4.32 -19.73
CA SER A 150 -2.38 -4.11 -21.14
C SER A 150 -1.38 -2.97 -21.26
N GLU A 151 -0.37 -3.12 -22.11
CA GLU A 151 0.74 -2.17 -22.29
C GLU A 151 0.49 -1.23 -23.48
N GLU A 152 0.75 0.06 -23.30
CA GLU A 152 0.51 1.07 -24.34
C GLU A 152 1.29 0.77 -25.63
N GLY A 153 0.61 0.88 -26.77
CA GLY A 153 1.18 0.56 -28.08
C GLY A 153 1.30 -0.94 -28.37
N GLN A 154 1.01 -1.81 -27.40
CA GLN A 154 0.97 -3.27 -27.61
C GLN A 154 -0.48 -3.75 -27.81
N THR A 155 -0.62 -4.95 -28.36
CA THR A 155 -1.91 -5.64 -28.47
C THR A 155 -2.61 -5.73 -27.11
N HIS A 156 -3.90 -5.40 -27.09
CA HIS A 156 -4.69 -5.41 -25.87
C HIS A 156 -4.96 -6.85 -25.38
N LEU A 157 -4.67 -7.11 -24.10
CA LEU A 157 -4.68 -8.47 -23.52
C LEU A 157 -6.02 -9.20 -23.65
N LYS A 158 -7.13 -8.47 -23.64
CA LYS A 158 -8.49 -9.04 -23.72
C LYS A 158 -9.18 -8.84 -25.07
N VAL A 159 -8.60 -8.02 -25.94
CA VAL A 159 -9.21 -7.58 -27.21
C VAL A 159 -8.10 -7.62 -28.27
N PRO A 160 -7.75 -8.82 -28.77
CA PRO A 160 -6.48 -9.04 -29.49
C PRO A 160 -6.35 -8.28 -30.83
N ASP A 161 -7.44 -7.79 -31.39
CA ASP A 161 -7.50 -6.98 -32.61
C ASP A 161 -7.25 -5.48 -32.35
N LYS A 162 -7.05 -5.08 -31.09
CA LYS A 162 -6.84 -3.68 -30.72
C LYS A 162 -5.45 -3.40 -30.18
N THR A 163 -4.91 -2.26 -30.59
CA THR A 163 -3.73 -1.66 -29.94
C THR A 163 -4.17 -0.92 -28.69
N THR A 164 -3.48 -1.16 -27.58
CA THR A 164 -3.76 -0.51 -26.29
C THR A 164 -3.42 0.96 -26.34
N LYS A 165 -4.40 1.82 -26.10
CA LYS A 165 -4.21 3.27 -25.92
C LYS A 165 -4.53 3.67 -24.49
N LEU A 166 -3.56 4.24 -23.77
CA LEU A 166 -3.80 4.72 -22.40
C LEU A 166 -4.41 6.12 -22.41
N GLN A 167 -5.28 6.36 -21.45
CA GLN A 167 -5.99 7.60 -21.19
C GLN A 167 -5.95 7.91 -19.69
N GLU A 168 -6.20 9.17 -19.35
CA GLU A 168 -6.39 9.62 -17.97
C GLU A 168 -7.74 9.08 -17.46
N GLY A 169 -7.68 8.12 -16.52
CA GLY A 169 -8.85 7.56 -15.86
C GLY A 169 -8.97 8.08 -14.43
N HIS A 170 -10.19 8.42 -14.02
CA HIS A 170 -10.48 8.81 -12.64
C HIS A 170 -10.29 7.62 -11.69
N MET A 171 -9.64 7.86 -10.55
CA MET A 171 -9.77 6.98 -9.39
C MET A 171 -11.13 7.16 -8.73
N ASP A 172 -11.49 8.39 -8.39
CA ASP A 172 -12.82 8.75 -7.90
C ASP A 172 -13.49 9.69 -8.91
N PRO A 173 -14.56 9.24 -9.60
CA PRO A 173 -15.28 10.07 -10.57
C PRO A 173 -15.94 11.32 -9.97
N ASN A 174 -16.04 11.42 -8.64
CA ASN A 174 -16.61 12.60 -7.97
C ASN A 174 -15.57 13.68 -7.65
N LYS A 175 -14.30 13.45 -8.00
CA LYS A 175 -13.19 14.39 -7.80
C LYS A 175 -12.65 14.86 -9.14
N PRO A 176 -12.00 16.04 -9.20
CA PRO A 176 -11.36 16.52 -10.42
C PRO A 176 -10.36 15.49 -11.00
N LEU A 177 -10.19 15.50 -12.32
CA LEU A 177 -9.15 14.74 -13.00
C LEU A 177 -7.83 15.49 -12.86
N ASP A 178 -7.13 15.26 -11.75
CA ASP A 178 -5.80 15.80 -11.47
C ASP A 178 -4.81 14.68 -11.16
N GLU A 179 -3.54 15.03 -10.95
CA GLU A 179 -2.48 14.05 -10.72
C GLU A 179 -2.68 13.21 -9.45
N SER A 180 -3.47 13.71 -8.50
CA SER A 180 -3.81 13.01 -7.26
C SER A 180 -4.97 12.05 -7.41
N ASN A 181 -5.77 12.18 -8.48
CA ASN A 181 -6.95 11.40 -8.78
C ASN A 181 -6.86 10.61 -10.10
N THR A 182 -5.70 10.59 -10.75
CA THR A 182 -5.52 9.95 -12.07
C THR A 182 -4.78 8.62 -11.98
N ILE A 183 -5.28 7.62 -12.70
CA ILE A 183 -4.58 6.38 -13.04
C ILE A 183 -4.60 6.17 -14.56
N PRO A 184 -3.57 5.54 -15.15
CA PRO A 184 -3.60 5.23 -16.56
C PRO A 184 -4.57 4.06 -16.79
N GLN A 185 -5.60 4.28 -17.59
CA GLN A 185 -6.52 3.22 -18.02
C GLN A 185 -6.52 3.12 -19.54
N CYS A 186 -6.61 1.91 -20.08
CA CYS A 186 -6.87 1.77 -21.52
C CYS A 186 -8.30 2.21 -21.85
N ASP A 187 -8.51 2.66 -23.08
CA ASP A 187 -9.81 3.02 -23.64
C ASP A 187 -10.90 1.95 -23.41
N GLU A 188 -10.55 0.66 -23.52
CA GLU A 188 -11.49 -0.43 -23.24
C GLU A 188 -11.93 -0.48 -21.76
N CYS A 189 -10.99 -0.36 -20.82
CA CYS A 189 -11.33 -0.35 -19.40
C CYS A 189 -12.09 0.92 -19.02
N ASN A 190 -11.59 2.08 -19.47
CA ASN A 190 -12.19 3.37 -19.15
C ASN A 190 -13.64 3.43 -19.63
N ARG A 191 -13.92 2.93 -20.84
CA ARG A 191 -15.27 2.85 -21.40
C ARG A 191 -16.16 1.79 -20.73
N ALA A 192 -15.59 0.67 -20.31
CA ALA A 192 -16.33 -0.40 -19.65
C ALA A 192 -16.77 -0.01 -18.23
N TYR A 193 -15.91 0.66 -17.47
CA TYR A 193 -16.19 1.04 -16.10
C TYR A 193 -16.86 2.42 -15.98
N ARG A 194 -16.55 3.36 -16.89
CA ARG A 194 -17.07 4.74 -16.87
C ARG A 194 -16.93 5.36 -15.47
N ASP A 195 -17.87 6.24 -15.11
CA ASP A 195 -17.97 6.82 -13.79
C ASP A 195 -18.72 5.93 -12.80
N TRP A 196 -18.79 4.61 -13.00
CA TRP A 196 -19.58 3.72 -12.14
C TRP A 196 -18.81 3.24 -10.91
N PHE A 197 -17.48 3.25 -10.93
CA PHE A 197 -16.67 2.65 -9.87
C PHE A 197 -15.64 3.63 -9.34
N VAL A 198 -15.27 3.44 -8.07
CA VAL A 198 -14.13 4.10 -7.44
C VAL A 198 -12.98 3.10 -7.41
N PHE A 199 -11.83 3.51 -7.93
CA PHE A 199 -10.61 2.73 -7.95
C PHE A 199 -9.65 3.22 -6.87
N ASP A 200 -8.84 2.30 -6.36
CA ASP A 200 -7.60 2.69 -5.72
C ASP A 200 -6.50 2.96 -6.74
N GLY A 201 -5.36 3.45 -6.25
CA GLY A 201 -4.23 3.78 -7.10
C GLY A 201 -3.52 2.60 -7.76
N THR A 202 -3.99 1.37 -7.57
CA THR A 202 -3.53 0.22 -8.35
C THR A 202 -4.54 -0.24 -9.39
N GLY A 203 -5.58 0.55 -9.65
CA GLY A 203 -6.63 0.23 -10.61
C GLY A 203 -7.62 -0.84 -10.15
N ARG A 204 -7.65 -1.16 -8.84
CA ARG A 204 -8.62 -2.10 -8.28
C ARG A 204 -9.84 -1.33 -7.79
N VAL A 205 -11.02 -1.87 -8.08
CA VAL A 205 -12.29 -1.33 -7.56
C VAL A 205 -12.29 -1.46 -6.03
N ILE A 206 -12.61 -0.35 -5.35
CA ILE A 206 -12.76 -0.28 -3.90
C ILE A 206 -14.15 0.16 -3.47
N ASP A 207 -14.91 0.80 -4.36
CA ASP A 207 -16.28 1.23 -4.10
C ASP A 207 -17.06 1.41 -5.42
N ILE A 208 -18.37 1.65 -5.30
CA ILE A 208 -19.23 2.12 -6.39
C ILE A 208 -19.40 3.64 -6.30
N ASN A 209 -19.52 4.31 -7.44
CA ASN A 209 -19.94 5.70 -7.45
C ASN A 209 -21.47 5.79 -7.26
N ILE A 210 -21.92 5.96 -6.01
CA ILE A 210 -23.36 5.98 -5.71
C ILE A 210 -24.15 7.08 -6.43
N LYS A 211 -23.47 8.12 -6.94
CA LYS A 211 -24.10 9.18 -7.74
C LYS A 211 -24.35 8.78 -9.20
N ALA A 212 -23.73 7.71 -9.69
CA ALA A 212 -23.95 7.24 -11.05
C ALA A 212 -25.39 6.72 -11.23
N ALA A 213 -26.04 7.12 -12.32
CA ALA A 213 -27.44 6.76 -12.62
C ALA A 213 -27.69 5.25 -12.55
N ARG A 214 -26.73 4.43 -13.02
CA ARG A 214 -26.79 2.96 -12.97
C ARG A 214 -27.05 2.44 -11.54
N TRP A 215 -26.34 2.97 -10.56
CA TRP A 215 -26.45 2.51 -9.18
C TRP A 215 -27.65 3.13 -8.46
N ARG A 216 -27.96 4.41 -8.74
CA ARG A 216 -29.17 5.05 -8.23
C ARG A 216 -30.42 4.28 -8.63
N GLN A 217 -30.52 3.89 -9.90
CA GLN A 217 -31.60 3.05 -10.40
C GLN A 217 -31.63 1.68 -9.74
N LYS A 218 -30.47 0.99 -9.65
CA LYS A 218 -30.40 -0.35 -9.07
C LYS A 218 -30.83 -0.40 -7.59
N TYR A 219 -30.51 0.64 -6.83
CA TYR A 219 -30.72 0.69 -5.38
C TYR A 219 -31.87 1.62 -4.96
N ASN A 220 -32.68 2.11 -5.91
CA ASN A 220 -33.79 3.05 -5.67
C ASN A 220 -33.38 4.28 -4.85
N LEU A 221 -32.19 4.81 -5.12
CA LEU A 221 -31.66 5.98 -4.42
C LEU A 221 -32.17 7.24 -5.13
N LYS A 222 -32.89 8.06 -4.38
CA LYS A 222 -33.49 9.31 -4.87
C LYS A 222 -32.46 10.34 -5.24
#